data_AF-A0A060BYK9-F1
#
_entry.id   AF-A0A060BYK9-F1
#
_cell.length_a   1.000
_cell.length_b   1.000
_cell.length_c   1.000
_cell.angle_alpha   90.00
_cell.angle_beta   90.00
_cell.angle_gamma   90.00
#
_symmetry.space_group_name_H-M   'P 1'
#
loop_
_entity.id
_entity.type
_entity.pdbx_description
1 polymer ?
#
loop_
_entity_poly.entity_id
_entity_poly.type
_entity_poly.pdbx_seq_one_letter_code
_entity_poly.pdbx_strand_id
1 'polypeptide(L)'
;MGDEYYHEAICRHRAEFVKHADFIQIAGRGFNAVRLVVPWYVFGAAGPDPGPYVGCIDNVDDAFEWAEDVGLKLLLVLGIAPGHEEREHGLVHNHQRFSDYRDDMLQVLSALAER
;
A
#
# COMPACT_ATOMS: atom_id res chain seq x y z
N MET A 1 16.77 2.48 -14.05
CA MET A 1 15.48 2.15 -14.70
C MET A 1 14.78 3.50 -14.88
N GLY A 2 14.28 3.84 -16.07
CA GLY A 2 13.64 5.15 -16.27
C GLY A 2 12.28 5.21 -15.58
N ASP A 3 11.87 6.40 -15.15
CA ASP A 3 10.62 6.64 -14.39
C ASP A 3 9.38 6.07 -15.11
N GLU A 4 9.33 6.19 -16.42
CA GLU A 4 8.22 5.70 -17.26
C GLU A 4 8.08 4.18 -17.23
N TYR A 5 9.21 3.46 -17.31
CA TYR A 5 9.23 2.00 -17.22
C TYR A 5 8.80 1.51 -15.83
N TYR A 6 9.26 2.20 -14.78
CA TYR A 6 8.85 1.89 -13.40
C TYR A 6 7.34 2.06 -13.25
N HIS A 7 6.80 3.18 -13.72
CA HIS A 7 5.37 3.48 -13.65
C HIS A 7 4.53 2.41 -14.35
N GLU A 8 4.90 2.06 -15.59
CA GLU A 8 4.20 1.03 -16.37
C GLU A 8 4.26 -0.35 -15.68
N ALA A 9 5.44 -0.73 -15.17
CA ALA A 9 5.62 -2.02 -14.51
C ALA A 9 4.78 -2.14 -13.22
N ILE A 10 4.74 -1.08 -12.40
CA ILE A 10 3.96 -1.07 -11.16
C ILE A 10 2.45 -1.04 -11.44
N CYS A 11 2.00 -0.21 -12.38
CA CYS A 11 0.58 -0.15 -12.74
C CYS A 11 0.09 -1.49 -13.30
N ARG A 12 0.86 -2.13 -14.19
CA ARG A 12 0.54 -3.47 -14.70
C ARG A 12 0.51 -4.50 -13.59
N HIS A 13 1.51 -4.51 -12.71
CA HIS A 13 1.56 -5.44 -11.59
C HIS A 13 0.32 -5.32 -10.70
N ARG A 14 -0.04 -4.11 -10.27
CA ARG A 14 -1.20 -3.90 -9.39
C ARG A 14 -2.54 -4.22 -10.06
N ALA A 15 -2.66 -4.00 -11.37
CA ALA A 15 -3.86 -4.33 -12.12
C ALA A 15 -4.06 -5.85 -12.32
N GLU A 16 -3.00 -6.65 -12.24
CA GLU A 16 -3.03 -8.07 -12.60
C GLU A 16 -2.80 -9.03 -11.44
N PHE A 17 -2.05 -8.62 -10.42
CA PHE A 17 -1.54 -9.52 -9.39
C PHE A 17 -2.61 -9.99 -8.40
N VAL A 18 -3.53 -9.12 -8.01
CA VAL A 18 -4.66 -9.44 -7.13
C VAL A 18 -5.93 -8.85 -7.73
N LYS A 19 -6.97 -9.66 -7.84
CA LYS A 19 -8.29 -9.27 -8.36
C LYS A 19 -9.40 -9.78 -7.43
N HIS A 20 -10.63 -9.32 -7.67
CA HIS A 20 -11.80 -9.81 -6.94
C HIS A 20 -11.93 -11.34 -6.95
N ALA A 21 -11.55 -12.01 -8.05
CA ALA A 21 -11.57 -13.46 -8.15
C ALA A 21 -10.67 -14.17 -7.11
N ASP A 22 -9.61 -13.51 -6.64
CA ASP A 22 -8.74 -14.04 -5.59
C ASP A 22 -9.43 -13.97 -4.22
N PHE A 23 -10.19 -12.92 -3.93
CA PHE A 23 -10.99 -12.79 -2.71
C PHE A 23 -12.10 -13.85 -2.65
N ILE A 24 -12.80 -14.08 -3.76
CA ILE A 24 -13.78 -15.18 -3.89
C ILE A 24 -13.12 -16.53 -3.58
N GLN A 25 -11.92 -16.77 -4.12
CA GLN A 25 -11.20 -18.02 -3.85
C GLN A 25 -10.72 -18.13 -2.39
N ILE A 26 -10.28 -17.04 -1.77
CA ILE A 26 -9.87 -17.00 -0.36
C ILE A 26 -11.06 -17.35 0.53
N ALA A 27 -12.21 -16.69 0.33
CA ALA A 27 -13.44 -16.99 1.06
C ALA A 27 -13.92 -18.43 0.79
N GLY A 28 -13.88 -18.88 -0.46
CA GLY A 28 -14.27 -20.23 -0.87
C GLY A 28 -13.40 -21.34 -0.26
N ARG A 29 -12.17 -21.03 0.16
CA ARG A 29 -11.28 -21.93 0.91
C ARG A 29 -11.57 -21.95 2.41
N GLY A 30 -12.51 -21.14 2.90
CA GLY A 30 -12.91 -21.08 4.31
C GLY A 30 -12.09 -20.09 5.15
N PHE A 31 -11.28 -19.23 4.54
CA PHE A 31 -10.66 -18.11 5.26
C PHE A 31 -11.69 -17.03 5.55
N ASN A 32 -11.46 -16.26 6.62
CA ASN A 32 -12.37 -15.21 7.09
C ASN A 32 -11.71 -13.81 7.10
N ALA A 33 -10.42 -13.71 6.80
CA ALA A 33 -9.72 -12.44 6.80
C ALA A 33 -8.52 -12.40 5.84
N VAL A 34 -8.19 -11.19 5.37
CA VAL A 34 -7.01 -10.87 4.56
C VAL A 34 -6.19 -9.79 5.26
N ARG A 35 -4.87 -9.98 5.36
CA ARG A 35 -3.93 -8.95 5.82
C ARG A 35 -3.37 -8.22 4.62
N LEU A 36 -3.81 -6.98 4.40
CA LEU A 36 -3.39 -6.14 3.29
C LEU A 36 -2.28 -5.19 3.75
N VAL A 37 -1.07 -5.39 3.26
CA VAL A 37 0.06 -4.50 3.55
C VAL A 37 0.11 -3.39 2.52
N VAL A 38 0.06 -2.14 2.98
CA VAL A 38 0.08 -0.95 2.12
C VAL A 38 1.34 -0.12 2.36
N PRO A 39 1.96 0.45 1.33
CA PRO A 39 3.13 1.30 1.48
C PRO A 39 2.76 2.64 2.12
N TRP A 40 3.75 3.34 2.69
CA TRP A 40 3.55 4.68 3.24
C TRP A 40 3.17 5.73 2.20
N TYR A 41 3.60 5.56 0.95
CA TYR A 41 3.21 6.40 -0.19
C TYR A 41 1.86 5.99 -0.81
N VAL A 42 0.97 5.30 -0.08
CA VAL A 42 -0.33 4.83 -0.59
C VAL A 42 -1.14 5.92 -1.29
N PHE A 43 -1.08 7.15 -0.81
CA PHE A 43 -1.76 8.32 -1.38
C PHE A 43 -1.05 8.96 -2.58
N GLY A 44 0.14 8.47 -2.96
CA GLY A 44 0.95 9.05 -4.04
C GLY A 44 1.16 10.55 -3.83
N ALA A 45 0.94 11.34 -4.89
CA ALA A 45 1.09 12.80 -4.88
C ALA A 45 0.24 13.55 -3.82
N ALA A 46 -0.80 12.92 -3.27
CA ALA A 46 -1.63 13.50 -2.21
C ALA A 46 -1.10 13.21 -0.79
N GLY A 47 -0.12 12.31 -0.66
CA GLY A 47 0.51 11.98 0.63
C GLY A 47 1.75 12.82 0.93
N PRO A 48 2.29 12.68 2.16
CA PRO A 48 3.55 13.33 2.53
C PRO A 48 4.75 12.63 1.85
N ASP A 49 5.62 13.44 1.24
CA ASP A 49 6.91 13.07 0.61
C ASP A 49 6.91 11.76 -0.21
N PRO A 50 5.99 11.53 -1.16
CA PRO A 50 5.83 10.23 -1.84
C PRO A 50 7.00 9.83 -2.75
N GLY A 51 8.01 10.68 -2.91
CA GLY A 51 9.15 10.45 -3.79
C GLY A 51 8.73 10.10 -5.24
N PRO A 52 9.48 9.23 -5.94
CA PRO A 52 9.12 8.77 -7.29
C PRO A 52 8.05 7.66 -7.30
N TYR A 53 7.47 7.31 -6.15
CA TYR A 53 6.64 6.11 -6.01
C TYR A 53 5.20 6.33 -6.46
N VAL A 54 4.61 5.30 -7.07
CA VAL A 54 3.20 5.32 -7.53
C VAL A 54 2.27 4.98 -6.37
N GLY A 55 1.28 5.84 -6.10
CA GLY A 55 0.21 5.59 -5.12
C GLY A 55 -0.68 4.39 -5.50
N CYS A 56 -1.43 3.87 -4.53
CA CYS A 56 -2.29 2.69 -4.72
C CYS A 56 -3.58 2.75 -3.89
N ILE A 57 -4.05 3.94 -3.52
CA ILE A 57 -5.26 4.09 -2.71
C ILE A 57 -6.48 3.47 -3.38
N ASP A 58 -6.64 3.62 -4.70
CA ASP A 58 -7.75 3.01 -5.45
C ASP A 58 -7.74 1.48 -5.34
N ASN A 59 -6.55 0.86 -5.34
CA ASN A 59 -6.44 -0.59 -5.15
C ASN A 59 -6.78 -1.03 -3.72
N VAL A 60 -6.59 -0.15 -2.73
CA VAL A 60 -6.99 -0.41 -1.35
C VAL A 60 -8.51 -0.34 -1.23
N ASP A 61 -9.12 0.68 -1.82
CA ASP A 61 -10.58 0.84 -1.87
C ASP A 61 -11.24 -0.37 -2.56
N ASP A 62 -10.74 -0.77 -3.73
CA ASP A 62 -11.17 -1.99 -4.43
C ASP A 62 -11.09 -3.24 -3.53
N ALA A 63 -10.00 -3.40 -2.78
CA ALA A 63 -9.81 -4.55 -1.90
C ALA A 63 -10.79 -4.56 -0.73
N PHE A 64 -11.21 -3.39 -0.22
CA PHE A 64 -12.26 -3.29 0.79
C PHE A 64 -13.61 -3.69 0.22
N GLU A 65 -13.98 -3.20 -0.96
CA GLU A 65 -15.23 -3.58 -1.64
C GLU A 65 -15.28 -5.10 -1.89
N TRP A 66 -14.21 -5.67 -2.44
CA TRP A 66 -14.11 -7.11 -2.68
C TRP A 66 -14.20 -7.93 -1.40
N ALA A 67 -13.59 -7.46 -0.30
CA ALA A 67 -13.68 -8.14 0.99
C ALA A 67 -15.10 -8.15 1.53
N GLU A 68 -15.81 -7.02 1.43
CA GLU A 68 -17.20 -6.89 1.86
C GLU A 68 -18.12 -7.83 1.06
N ASP A 69 -17.97 -7.86 -0.27
CA ASP A 69 -18.76 -8.70 -1.19
C ASP A 69 -18.72 -10.19 -0.81
N VAL A 70 -17.57 -10.69 -0.35
CA VAL A 70 -17.40 -12.11 0.02
C VAL A 70 -17.39 -12.36 1.52
N GLY A 71 -17.66 -11.33 2.34
CA GLY A 71 -17.73 -11.44 3.80
C GLY A 71 -16.39 -11.65 4.51
N LEU A 72 -15.27 -11.28 3.87
CA LEU A 72 -13.94 -11.31 4.48
C LEU A 72 -13.68 -10.06 5.33
N LYS A 73 -12.93 -10.21 6.42
CA LYS A 73 -12.39 -9.09 7.18
C LYS A 73 -11.06 -8.64 6.59
N LEU A 74 -10.83 -7.33 6.52
CA LEU A 74 -9.57 -6.80 6.02
C LEU A 74 -8.78 -6.17 7.17
N LEU A 75 -7.56 -6.66 7.37
CA LEU A 75 -6.60 -6.07 8.30
C LEU A 75 -5.61 -5.24 7.47
N LEU A 76 -5.83 -3.93 7.47
CA LEU A 76 -4.95 -2.98 6.82
C LEU A 76 -3.70 -2.77 7.67
N VAL A 77 -2.53 -2.96 7.07
CA VAL A 77 -1.24 -2.81 7.74
C VAL A 77 -0.40 -1.82 6.97
N LEU A 78 -0.05 -0.71 7.60
CA LEU A 78 0.96 0.19 7.05
C LEU A 78 2.32 -0.54 7.07
N GLY A 79 2.77 -0.94 5.89
CA GLY A 79 4.07 -1.53 5.65
C GLY A 79 5.13 -0.45 5.74
N ILE A 80 5.58 -0.17 6.96
CA ILE A 80 6.82 0.57 7.21
C ILE A 80 7.90 -0.51 7.25
N ALA A 81 8.97 -0.38 6.48
CA ALA A 81 10.23 -1.11 6.72
C ALA A 81 11.20 -0.16 7.46
N PRO A 82 10.97 0.14 8.76
CA PRO A 82 11.86 1.03 9.49
C PRO A 82 13.17 0.29 9.78
N GLY A 83 14.26 0.72 9.15
CA GLY A 83 15.62 0.24 9.45
C GLY A 83 16.11 -0.98 8.64
N HIS A 84 15.46 -1.33 7.53
CA HIS A 84 16.14 -2.21 6.55
C HIS A 84 17.14 -1.34 5.78
N GLU A 85 18.44 -1.65 5.88
CA GLU A 85 19.50 -1.01 5.08
C GLU A 85 19.31 -1.39 3.60
N GLU A 86 18.26 -0.91 2.96
CA GLU A 86 18.11 -1.04 1.52
C GLU A 86 18.94 0.06 0.85
N ARG A 87 19.54 -0.30 -0.28
CA ARG A 87 20.25 0.61 -1.19
C ARG A 87 19.36 1.76 -1.72
N GLU A 88 18.11 1.86 -1.27
CA GLU A 88 17.11 2.89 -1.59
C GLU A 88 17.25 4.17 -0.76
N HIS A 89 18.22 4.28 0.16
CA HIS A 89 18.49 5.50 0.95
C HIS A 89 18.67 6.81 0.14
N GLY A 90 18.79 6.74 -1.19
CA GLY A 90 18.86 7.91 -2.07
C GLY A 90 17.54 8.32 -2.74
N LEU A 91 16.44 7.55 -2.58
CA LEU A 91 15.18 7.78 -3.29
C LEU A 91 14.08 8.42 -2.43
N VAL A 92 14.21 8.33 -1.10
CA VAL A 92 13.29 8.95 -0.14
C VAL A 92 14.11 9.81 0.82
N HIS A 93 13.78 11.10 0.91
CA HIS A 93 14.43 12.00 1.85
C HIS A 93 13.89 11.72 3.27
N ASN A 94 14.69 12.00 4.31
CA ASN A 94 14.26 11.91 5.72
C ASN A 94 13.78 10.53 6.26
N HIS A 95 13.95 9.41 5.55
CA HIS A 95 13.59 8.08 6.06
C HIS A 95 14.69 7.36 6.87
N GLN A 96 15.78 8.06 7.21
CA GLN A 96 16.96 7.48 7.89
C GLN A 96 16.74 7.22 9.38
N ARG A 97 15.90 8.02 10.06
CA ARG A 97 15.51 7.81 11.46
C ARG A 97 14.01 7.92 11.59
N PHE A 98 13.42 7.03 12.38
CA PHE A 98 11.97 7.04 12.63
C PHE A 98 11.45 8.40 13.11
N SER A 99 12.23 9.13 13.90
CA SER A 99 11.88 10.48 14.36
C SER A 99 11.58 11.47 13.23
N ASP A 100 12.21 11.27 12.07
CA ASP A 100 12.25 12.25 11.00
C ASP A 100 11.01 12.15 10.09
N TYR A 101 10.38 10.97 10.04
CA TYR A 101 9.19 10.70 9.23
C TYR A 101 7.97 10.22 10.06
N ARG A 102 8.09 10.18 11.39
CA ARG A 102 7.01 9.73 12.29
C ARG A 102 5.71 10.49 12.05
N ASP A 103 5.79 11.81 11.96
CA ASP A 103 4.60 12.66 11.89
C ASP A 103 3.90 12.48 10.52
N ASP A 104 4.66 12.25 9.46
CA ASP A 104 4.14 11.88 8.13
C ASP A 104 3.44 10.52 8.15
N MET A 105 4.02 9.52 8.83
CA MET A 105 3.36 8.21 8.98
C MET A 105 2.07 8.32 9.80
N LEU A 106 2.05 9.16 10.83
CA LEU A 106 0.84 9.39 11.62
C LEU A 106 -0.25 10.06 10.77
N GLN A 107 0.11 10.98 9.87
CA GLN A 107 -0.85 11.56 8.92
C GLN A 107 -1.41 10.48 7.98
N VAL A 108 -0.55 9.64 7.39
CA VAL A 108 -0.98 8.54 6.51
C VAL A 108 -1.90 7.57 7.26
N LEU A 109 -1.53 7.15 8.47
CA LEU A 109 -2.37 6.28 9.31
C LEU A 109 -3.70 6.93 9.65
N SER A 110 -3.72 8.24 9.97
CA SER A 110 -4.94 8.95 10.30
C SER A 110 -5.87 9.02 9.10
N ALA A 111 -5.35 9.36 7.92
CA ALA A 111 -6.11 9.40 6.68
C ALA A 111 -6.66 8.03 6.26
N LEU A 112 -5.90 6.95 6.49
CA LEU A 112 -6.38 5.58 6.25
C LEU A 112 -7.44 5.13 7.26
N ALA A 113 -7.41 5.63 8.50
CA ALA A 113 -8.35 5.26 9.55
C ALA A 113 -9.70 6.00 9.46
N GLU A 114 -9.75 7.14 8.76
CA GLU A 114 -10.96 7.94 8.55
C GLU A 114 -11.80 7.49 7.35
N ARG A 115 -11.28 6.57 6.53
CA ARG A 115 -12.00 5.94 5.43
C ARG A 115 -12.80 4.73 5.91
#